data_AF-A0A2N1RQC0-F1
#
_entry.id   AF-A0A2N1RQC0-F1
#
_cell.length_a   1.000
_cell.length_b   1.000
_cell.length_c   1.000
_cell.angle_alpha   90.00
_cell.angle_beta   90.00
_cell.angle_gamma   90.00
#
_symmetry.space_group_name_H-M   'P 1'
#
loop_
_entity.id
_entity.type
_entity.pdbx_description
1 polymer ?
#
loop_
_entity_poly.entity_id
_entity_poly.type
_entity_poly.pdbx_seq_one_letter_code
_entity_poly.pdbx_strand_id
1 'polypeptide(L)'
;MNIDVIIHIEDDVKDTELIFNEYFVPEMISSRISETRPDTKIYYSIPLSYTGRLEGLKNTIKRENSDDITFWKKFFSTVSSDHAVVINGDSPFFDPEIFSEMTEVHIKYLAEFTFSENLPEGFACEIISRELINQIPDTDEKTLPLGKVIRANINKFDVELFYKEPDIRSKRISFRLNSLREKIIMENLYNINRTIPPYGEIKDLIESNPETLFTGPSYVEVELTGKCSLDCLFCYRKTLKSDEHGHMEFKTFSSILEGMRESALPYTLCLSGSGEPMEHPEFYSIMEAAVKEDLIEQLIIETNGLNADSNFKSFISKSENSKIKVIINNNGLDKESYQRYHKTDAFDSVFKNTVSLGELNSNGERVYIQIMKINETDEFAKENDIKSYLDKYYDFWEGQKVPIILQKQNTYFDRIPDRKYSDLSPVKRTPCWHLQRDLYILSDGTVSFCKQDIDGENSYGNIKDMKLSEIWNNQRKSFIEEFHGRFPSKPDCKNCDEWYTFNF
;
A
#
# COMPACT_ATOMS: atom_id res chain seq x y z
N MET A 1 -27.39 22.36 19.59
CA MET A 1 -26.96 22.50 18.19
C MET A 1 -27.55 21.33 17.42
N ASN A 2 -28.17 21.59 16.27
CA ASN A 2 -28.78 20.53 15.47
C ASN A 2 -27.73 19.87 14.56
N ILE A 3 -27.77 18.55 14.46
CA ILE A 3 -26.75 17.75 13.77
C ILE A 3 -27.46 16.78 12.82
N ASP A 4 -27.16 16.91 11.54
CA ASP A 4 -27.62 16.00 10.51
C ASP A 4 -26.47 15.09 10.06
N VAL A 5 -26.80 13.93 9.50
CA VAL A 5 -25.84 12.96 8.97
C VAL A 5 -25.91 12.94 7.45
N ILE A 6 -24.75 12.82 6.82
CA ILE A 6 -24.59 12.51 5.40
C ILE A 6 -23.89 11.15 5.28
N ILE A 7 -24.57 10.21 4.66
CA ILE A 7 -23.96 8.96 4.20
C ILE A 7 -23.40 9.22 2.81
N HIS A 8 -22.08 9.25 2.69
CA HIS A 8 -21.35 9.57 1.47
C HIS A 8 -21.08 8.30 0.66
N ILE A 9 -21.58 8.23 -0.57
CA ILE A 9 -21.26 7.15 -1.51
C ILE A 9 -20.15 7.62 -2.42
N GLU A 10 -19.03 6.90 -2.47
CA GLU A 10 -17.89 7.19 -3.34
C GLU A 10 -18.27 7.23 -4.83
N ASP A 11 -17.39 7.83 -5.63
CA ASP A 11 -17.52 7.84 -7.09
C ASP A 11 -17.41 6.41 -7.66
N ASP A 12 -18.14 6.14 -8.74
CA ASP A 12 -18.13 4.88 -9.51
C ASP A 12 -18.54 3.59 -8.77
N VAL A 13 -19.03 3.70 -7.53
CA VAL A 13 -19.54 2.55 -6.74
C VAL A 13 -20.95 2.15 -7.17
N LYS A 14 -21.21 0.83 -7.25
CA LYS A 14 -22.53 0.26 -7.50
C LYS A 14 -23.14 -0.34 -6.23
N ASP A 15 -24.46 -0.54 -6.23
CA ASP A 15 -25.17 -1.18 -5.12
C ASP A 15 -24.59 -2.53 -4.71
N THR A 16 -24.12 -3.33 -5.67
CA THR A 16 -23.53 -4.65 -5.43
C THR A 16 -22.24 -4.59 -4.60
N GLU A 17 -21.53 -3.46 -4.65
CA GLU A 17 -20.29 -3.21 -3.91
C GLU A 17 -20.58 -2.64 -2.52
N LEU A 18 -21.82 -2.21 -2.26
CA LEU A 18 -22.31 -1.74 -0.96
C LEU A 18 -23.08 -2.82 -0.19
N ILE A 19 -22.86 -4.10 -0.52
CA ILE A 19 -23.46 -5.24 0.18
C ILE A 19 -22.45 -5.93 1.10
N PHE A 20 -22.80 -6.02 2.38
CA PHE A 20 -22.08 -6.80 3.40
C PHE A 20 -23.03 -7.76 4.10
N ASN A 21 -22.74 -9.08 4.07
CA ASN A 21 -23.59 -10.13 4.64
C ASN A 21 -25.08 -9.99 4.30
N GLU A 22 -25.41 -9.82 3.01
CA GLU A 22 -26.78 -9.65 2.48
C GLU A 22 -27.46 -8.29 2.78
N TYR A 23 -26.85 -7.44 3.62
CA TYR A 23 -27.36 -6.11 3.94
C TYR A 23 -26.80 -5.04 3.02
N PHE A 24 -27.65 -4.11 2.60
CA PHE A 24 -27.24 -2.88 1.95
C PHE A 24 -26.71 -1.89 3.00
N VAL A 25 -25.40 -1.65 2.97
CA VAL A 25 -24.66 -0.95 4.04
C VAL A 25 -25.21 0.45 4.33
N PRO A 26 -25.56 1.29 3.34
CA PRO A 26 -26.14 2.61 3.63
C PRO A 26 -27.43 2.57 4.46
N GLU A 27 -28.30 1.59 4.20
CA GLU A 27 -29.53 1.40 5.00
C GLU A 27 -29.21 0.87 6.40
N MET A 28 -28.24 -0.03 6.52
CA MET A 28 -27.76 -0.55 7.81
C MET A 28 -27.21 0.57 8.70
N ILE A 29 -26.35 1.45 8.14
CA ILE A 29 -25.83 2.63 8.84
C ILE A 29 -26.99 3.53 9.29
N SER A 30 -27.93 3.81 8.38
CA SER A 30 -29.10 4.66 8.66
C SER A 30 -29.97 4.13 9.81
N SER A 31 -30.19 2.82 9.87
CA SER A 31 -30.92 2.17 10.98
C SER A 31 -30.19 2.36 12.31
N ARG A 32 -28.88 2.08 12.37
CA ARG A 32 -28.07 2.22 13.60
C ARG A 32 -28.04 3.64 14.13
N ILE A 33 -27.96 4.62 13.24
CA ILE A 33 -28.01 6.04 13.60
C ILE A 33 -29.38 6.39 14.18
N SER A 34 -30.47 5.95 13.53
CA SER A 34 -31.84 6.24 13.97
C SER A 34 -32.15 5.61 15.33
N GLU A 35 -31.57 4.45 15.64
CA GLU A 35 -31.67 3.80 16.96
C GLU A 35 -30.94 4.59 18.06
N THR A 36 -29.81 5.20 17.72
CA THR A 36 -28.96 5.93 18.67
C THR A 36 -29.39 7.39 18.84
N ARG A 37 -29.83 8.03 17.75
CA ARG A 37 -30.29 9.42 17.68
C ARG A 37 -31.52 9.56 16.76
N PRO A 38 -32.74 9.29 17.27
CA PRO A 38 -33.96 9.27 16.48
C PRO A 38 -34.33 10.59 15.79
N ASP A 39 -33.87 11.72 16.33
CA ASP A 39 -34.19 13.05 15.80
C ASP A 39 -33.20 13.52 14.70
N THR A 40 -32.12 12.78 14.48
CA THR A 40 -31.10 13.12 13.47
C THR A 40 -31.64 12.86 12.06
N LYS A 41 -31.60 13.87 11.19
CA LYS A 41 -31.94 13.67 9.77
C LYS A 41 -30.76 13.05 9.04
N ILE A 42 -31.08 12.11 8.17
CA ILE A 42 -30.08 11.38 7.38
C ILE A 42 -30.27 11.73 5.91
N TYR A 43 -29.18 12.16 5.29
CA TYR A 43 -29.05 12.50 3.88
C TYR A 43 -28.10 11.50 3.20
N TYR A 44 -28.30 11.27 1.91
CA TYR A 44 -27.42 10.43 1.09
C TYR A 44 -26.73 11.32 0.05
N SER A 45 -25.40 11.35 0.04
CA SER A 45 -24.63 12.04 -1.01
C SER A 45 -24.21 11.01 -2.06
N ILE A 46 -24.73 11.14 -3.28
CA ILE A 46 -24.43 10.22 -4.39
C ILE A 46 -23.83 10.98 -5.58
N PRO A 47 -22.90 10.37 -6.34
CA PRO A 47 -22.39 10.99 -7.54
C PRO A 47 -23.46 11.02 -8.63
N LEU A 48 -23.35 11.94 -9.59
CA LEU A 48 -24.26 12.00 -10.74
C LEU A 48 -24.30 10.69 -11.54
N SER A 49 -23.21 9.92 -11.54
CA SER A 49 -23.08 8.63 -12.22
C SER A 49 -23.78 7.47 -11.50
N TYR A 50 -24.10 7.62 -10.21
CA TYR A 50 -24.69 6.55 -9.43
C TYR A 50 -26.14 6.27 -9.87
N THR A 51 -26.39 5.00 -10.16
CA THR A 51 -27.69 4.47 -10.58
C THR A 51 -28.02 3.28 -9.69
N GLY A 52 -28.72 3.54 -8.57
CA GLY A 52 -28.97 2.55 -7.53
C GLY A 52 -30.10 2.93 -6.59
N ARG A 53 -30.28 2.13 -5.53
CA ARG A 53 -31.40 2.23 -4.58
C ARG A 53 -31.56 3.62 -3.96
N LEU A 54 -30.46 4.35 -3.76
CA LEU A 54 -30.48 5.65 -3.08
C LEU A 54 -30.99 6.80 -3.96
N GLU A 55 -31.04 6.66 -5.29
CA GLU A 55 -31.35 7.77 -6.21
C GLU A 55 -32.76 8.36 -6.00
N GLY A 56 -33.74 7.52 -5.67
CA GLY A 56 -35.14 7.89 -5.51
C GLY A 56 -35.54 8.35 -4.11
N LEU A 57 -34.62 8.37 -3.15
CA LEU A 57 -34.94 8.72 -1.77
C LEU A 57 -35.06 10.24 -1.59
N LYS A 58 -36.00 10.67 -0.74
CA LYS A 58 -36.33 12.09 -0.54
C LYS A 58 -35.15 12.94 -0.06
N ASN A 59 -34.24 12.36 0.71
CA ASN A 59 -33.08 13.05 1.30
C ASN A 59 -31.78 12.81 0.51
N THR A 60 -31.89 12.45 -0.76
CA THR A 60 -30.73 12.22 -1.62
C THR A 60 -30.25 13.50 -2.29
N ILE A 61 -28.95 13.72 -2.26
CA ILE A 61 -28.26 14.87 -2.81
C ILE A 61 -27.29 14.35 -3.87
N LYS A 62 -27.51 14.77 -5.11
CA LYS A 62 -26.60 14.47 -6.22
C LYS A 62 -25.45 15.49 -6.28
N ARG A 63 -24.22 15.00 -6.43
CA ARG A 63 -23.00 15.80 -6.58
C ARG A 63 -22.30 15.54 -7.91
N GLU A 64 -21.68 16.57 -8.48
CA GLU A 64 -20.99 16.46 -9.77
C GLU A 64 -19.55 15.95 -9.67
N ASN A 65 -18.87 16.23 -8.57
CA ASN A 65 -17.49 15.81 -8.27
C ASN A 65 -17.39 15.46 -6.76
N SER A 66 -16.18 15.26 -6.24
CA SER A 66 -15.88 15.06 -4.81
C SER A 66 -16.58 16.09 -3.90
N ASP A 67 -16.62 15.80 -2.60
CA ASP A 67 -17.11 16.64 -1.49
C ASP A 67 -16.30 17.93 -1.27
N ASP A 68 -16.20 18.75 -2.31
CA ASP A 68 -15.50 20.03 -2.34
C ASP A 68 -16.27 21.14 -1.60
N ILE A 69 -15.65 22.31 -1.49
CA ILE A 69 -16.23 23.46 -0.79
C ILE A 69 -17.59 23.86 -1.39
N THR A 70 -17.76 23.75 -2.71
CA THR A 70 -18.99 24.11 -3.41
C THR A 70 -20.14 23.16 -3.03
N PHE A 71 -19.85 21.86 -2.96
CA PHE A 71 -20.79 20.87 -2.44
C PHE A 71 -21.23 21.21 -1.01
N TRP A 72 -20.30 21.52 -0.11
CA TRP A 72 -20.62 21.84 1.29
C TRP A 72 -21.43 23.14 1.45
N LYS A 73 -21.11 24.18 0.69
CA LYS A 73 -21.91 25.42 0.64
C LYS A 73 -23.33 25.16 0.19
N LYS A 74 -23.50 24.37 -0.88
CA LYS A 74 -24.82 23.94 -1.36
C LYS A 74 -25.54 23.12 -0.30
N PHE A 75 -24.87 22.14 0.32
CA PHE A 75 -25.45 21.31 1.38
C PHE A 75 -26.01 22.17 2.52
N PHE A 76 -25.19 23.00 3.16
CA PHE A 76 -25.62 23.85 4.26
C PHE A 76 -26.66 24.91 3.87
N SER A 77 -26.74 25.31 2.60
CA SER A 77 -27.83 26.19 2.12
C SER A 77 -29.20 25.49 2.11
N THR A 78 -29.22 24.16 1.99
CA THR A 78 -30.44 23.35 1.89
C THR A 78 -30.90 22.73 3.21
N VAL A 79 -29.99 22.57 4.16
CA VAL A 79 -30.29 22.03 5.49
C VAL A 79 -30.33 23.14 6.53
N SER A 80 -30.96 22.88 7.67
CA SER A 80 -31.04 23.83 8.81
C SER A 80 -30.13 23.44 9.98
N SER A 81 -29.40 22.34 9.86
CA SER A 81 -28.44 21.89 10.87
C SER A 81 -27.25 22.84 11.00
N ASP A 82 -26.73 22.91 12.22
CA ASP A 82 -25.53 23.66 12.55
C ASP A 82 -24.28 22.86 12.18
N HIS A 83 -24.38 21.52 12.22
CA HIS A 83 -23.28 20.60 11.93
C HIS A 83 -23.75 19.44 11.05
N ALA A 84 -22.82 18.91 10.25
CA ALA A 84 -22.99 17.74 9.42
C ALA A 84 -21.97 16.67 9.81
N VAL A 85 -22.43 15.43 10.01
CA VAL A 85 -21.55 14.28 10.22
C VAL A 85 -21.46 13.48 8.92
N VAL A 86 -20.25 13.18 8.48
CA VAL A 86 -19.95 12.47 7.23
C VAL A 86 -19.53 11.04 7.56
N ILE A 87 -20.25 10.07 7.00
CA ILE A 87 -19.97 8.64 7.16
C ILE A 87 -19.88 8.04 5.76
N ASN A 88 -18.84 7.26 5.49
CA ASN A 88 -18.71 6.56 4.21
C ASN A 88 -19.75 5.43 4.14
N GLY A 89 -20.56 5.41 3.08
CA GLY A 89 -21.66 4.46 2.92
C GLY A 89 -21.24 3.03 2.61
N ASP A 90 -19.94 2.80 2.44
CA ASP A 90 -19.30 1.49 2.26
C ASP A 90 -18.66 0.97 3.57
N SER A 91 -19.03 1.53 4.73
CA SER A 91 -18.45 1.23 6.04
C SER A 91 -19.36 0.33 6.90
N PRO A 92 -19.35 -1.00 6.70
CA PRO A 92 -20.24 -1.90 7.44
C PRO A 92 -19.94 -1.93 8.95
N PHE A 93 -18.70 -1.66 9.33
CA PHE A 93 -18.25 -1.67 10.73
C PHE A 93 -18.46 -0.33 11.43
N PHE A 94 -19.21 0.60 10.82
CA PHE A 94 -19.61 1.85 11.46
C PHE A 94 -20.19 1.59 12.86
N ASP A 95 -19.61 2.27 13.85
CA ASP A 95 -19.91 2.09 15.26
C ASP A 95 -20.66 3.32 15.82
N PRO A 96 -21.95 3.16 16.21
CA PRO A 96 -22.76 4.27 16.70
C PRO A 96 -22.28 4.85 18.04
N GLU A 97 -21.52 4.08 18.83
CA GLU A 97 -20.91 4.58 20.08
C GLU A 97 -19.81 5.60 19.76
N ILE A 98 -18.93 5.26 18.81
CA ILE A 98 -17.89 6.17 18.31
C ILE A 98 -18.51 7.44 17.75
N PHE A 99 -19.52 7.31 16.89
CA PHE A 99 -20.26 8.45 16.36
C PHE A 99 -20.81 9.37 17.46
N SER A 100 -21.37 8.80 18.52
CA SER A 100 -21.93 9.55 19.64
C SER A 100 -20.84 10.33 20.38
N GLU A 101 -19.75 9.66 20.73
CA GLU A 101 -18.59 10.25 21.43
C GLU A 101 -17.92 11.36 20.59
N MET A 102 -17.67 11.11 19.30
CA MET A 102 -17.09 12.11 18.39
C MET A 102 -17.95 13.36 18.33
N THR A 103 -19.27 13.20 18.28
CA THR A 103 -20.19 14.33 18.28
C THR A 103 -20.21 15.08 19.61
N GLU A 104 -20.15 14.37 20.73
CA GLU A 104 -20.08 15.01 22.05
C GLU A 104 -18.81 15.85 22.20
N VAL A 105 -17.66 15.34 21.74
CA VAL A 105 -16.39 16.09 21.69
C VAL A 105 -16.54 17.33 20.83
N HIS A 106 -17.04 17.19 19.60
CA HIS A 106 -17.23 18.30 18.66
C HIS A 106 -18.07 19.44 19.26
N ILE A 107 -19.20 19.11 19.88
CA ILE A 107 -20.10 20.09 20.46
C ILE A 107 -19.54 20.69 21.76
N LYS A 108 -18.93 19.87 22.62
CA LYS A 108 -18.38 20.31 23.91
C LYS A 108 -17.29 21.36 23.72
N TYR A 109 -16.46 21.21 22.71
CA TYR A 109 -15.34 22.11 22.43
C TYR A 109 -15.63 23.14 21.33
N LEU A 110 -16.87 23.18 20.82
CA LEU A 110 -17.31 24.13 19.79
C LEU A 110 -16.43 24.04 18.52
N ALA A 111 -16.02 22.83 18.16
CA ALA A 111 -15.15 22.61 17.02
C ALA A 111 -15.84 22.96 15.70
N GLU A 112 -15.05 23.46 14.76
CA GLU A 112 -15.45 23.66 13.37
C GLU A 112 -15.29 22.39 12.55
N PHE A 113 -14.27 21.59 12.87
CA PHE A 113 -14.01 20.31 12.23
C PHE A 113 -13.57 19.27 13.26
N THR A 114 -14.07 18.04 13.16
CA THR A 114 -13.62 16.92 13.99
C THR A 114 -13.40 15.68 13.15
N PHE A 115 -12.30 14.99 13.39
CA PHE A 115 -11.94 13.75 12.71
C PHE A 115 -11.07 12.88 13.62
N SER A 116 -10.84 11.62 13.24
CA SER A 116 -9.89 10.75 13.93
C SER A 116 -8.66 10.47 13.08
N GLU A 117 -7.50 10.39 13.72
CA GLU A 117 -6.25 9.93 13.09
C GLU A 117 -5.94 8.47 13.40
N ASN A 118 -6.45 7.90 14.51
CA ASN A 118 -6.07 6.54 14.93
C ASN A 118 -7.15 5.49 14.66
N LEU A 119 -8.41 5.89 14.52
CA LEU A 119 -9.48 4.97 14.14
C LEU A 119 -9.46 4.74 12.63
N PRO A 120 -9.71 3.51 12.17
CA PRO A 120 -9.99 3.24 10.76
C PRO A 120 -11.18 4.06 10.24
N GLU A 121 -11.12 4.44 8.97
CA GLU A 121 -12.18 5.23 8.31
C GLU A 121 -13.57 4.57 8.40
N GLY A 122 -13.64 3.24 8.40
CA GLY A 122 -14.89 2.50 8.50
C GLY A 122 -15.55 2.52 9.88
N PHE A 123 -14.85 2.99 10.91
CA PHE A 123 -15.36 3.14 12.28
C PHE A 123 -15.66 4.59 12.65
N ALA A 124 -14.85 5.52 12.14
CA ALA A 124 -14.94 6.94 12.46
C ALA A 124 -15.81 7.71 11.47
N CYS A 125 -16.15 8.94 11.84
CA CYS A 125 -16.79 9.92 10.96
C CYS A 125 -15.96 11.20 10.90
N GLU A 126 -16.30 12.09 9.96
CA GLU A 126 -15.86 13.48 10.00
C GLU A 126 -17.05 14.35 10.40
N ILE A 127 -16.81 15.43 11.15
CA ILE A 127 -17.87 16.36 11.58
C ILE A 127 -17.48 17.76 11.15
N ILE A 128 -18.38 18.43 10.45
CA ILE A 128 -18.17 19.75 9.85
C ILE A 128 -19.23 20.71 10.38
N SER A 129 -18.80 21.88 10.85
CA SER A 129 -19.72 22.96 11.21
C SER A 129 -20.12 23.80 9.99
N ARG A 130 -21.31 24.37 10.03
CA ARG A 130 -21.75 25.39 9.07
C ARG A 130 -20.85 26.62 9.09
N GLU A 131 -20.38 27.00 10.29
CA GLU A 131 -19.54 28.18 10.49
C GLU A 131 -18.24 28.08 9.71
N LEU A 132 -17.59 26.91 9.72
CA LEU A 132 -16.42 26.60 8.92
C LEU A 132 -16.64 26.94 7.44
N ILE A 133 -17.74 26.44 6.88
CA ILE A 133 -18.07 26.60 5.46
C ILE A 133 -18.35 28.08 5.11
N ASN A 134 -18.93 28.84 6.03
CA ASN A 134 -19.19 30.27 5.84
C ASN A 134 -17.91 31.12 5.84
N GLN A 135 -16.85 30.67 6.53
CA GLN A 135 -15.57 31.38 6.57
C GLN A 135 -14.72 31.13 5.33
N ILE A 136 -14.96 30.02 4.61
CA ILE A 136 -14.22 29.69 3.39
C ILE A 136 -14.74 30.58 2.24
N PRO A 137 -13.86 31.33 1.54
CA PRO A 137 -14.27 32.20 0.44
C PRO A 137 -14.89 31.42 -0.73
N ASP A 138 -15.73 32.07 -1.52
CA ASP A 138 -16.19 31.50 -2.79
C ASP A 138 -15.01 31.37 -3.75
N THR A 139 -14.95 30.25 -4.47
CA THR A 139 -13.94 29.99 -5.48
C THR A 139 -14.59 29.32 -6.68
N ASP A 140 -14.28 29.83 -7.87
CA ASP A 140 -14.72 29.25 -9.15
C ASP A 140 -13.80 28.11 -9.60
N GLU A 141 -12.66 27.91 -8.92
CA GLU A 141 -11.71 26.84 -9.20
C GLU A 141 -12.07 25.55 -8.44
N LYS A 142 -11.87 24.39 -9.11
CA LYS A 142 -11.98 23.08 -8.45
C LYS A 142 -10.99 23.01 -7.29
N THR A 143 -11.50 22.68 -6.11
CA THR A 143 -10.70 22.53 -4.89
C THR A 143 -10.51 21.07 -4.53
N LEU A 144 -9.50 20.79 -3.71
CA LEU A 144 -9.35 19.48 -3.07
C LEU A 144 -10.56 19.19 -2.16
N PRO A 145 -10.84 17.91 -1.84
CA PRO A 145 -11.80 17.54 -0.80
C PRO A 145 -11.60 18.36 0.48
N LEU A 146 -12.70 18.79 1.11
CA LEU A 146 -12.67 19.73 2.23
C LEU A 146 -11.76 19.26 3.37
N GLY A 147 -11.86 17.98 3.75
CA GLY A 147 -11.01 17.40 4.80
C GLY A 147 -9.51 17.53 4.51
N LYS A 148 -9.09 17.40 3.24
CA LYS A 148 -7.68 17.60 2.84
C LYS A 148 -7.25 19.07 2.98
N VAL A 149 -8.12 20.01 2.61
CA VAL A 149 -7.85 21.45 2.74
C VAL A 149 -7.65 21.83 4.21
N ILE A 150 -8.52 21.33 5.09
CA ILE A 150 -8.48 21.60 6.53
C ILE A 150 -7.23 20.99 7.16
N ARG A 151 -6.95 19.71 6.90
CA ARG A 151 -5.76 19.03 7.47
C ARG A 151 -4.45 19.70 7.04
N ALA A 152 -4.38 20.22 5.81
CA ALA A 152 -3.22 21.00 5.35
C ALA A 152 -3.10 22.40 6.00
N ASN A 153 -4.16 22.89 6.64
CA ASN A 153 -4.25 24.24 7.23
C ASN A 153 -4.78 24.21 8.66
N ILE A 154 -4.51 23.16 9.43
CA ILE A 154 -5.17 22.89 10.72
C ILE A 154 -5.11 24.06 11.72
N ASN A 155 -4.06 24.88 11.67
CA ASN A 155 -3.87 26.04 12.54
C ASN A 155 -4.79 27.24 12.20
N LYS A 156 -5.61 27.15 11.15
CA LYS A 156 -6.53 28.22 10.71
C LYS A 156 -7.99 27.97 11.11
N PHE A 157 -8.29 26.80 11.68
CA PHE A 157 -9.65 26.36 11.99
C PHE A 157 -9.68 25.78 13.41
N ASP A 158 -10.83 25.81 14.06
CA ASP A 158 -11.02 25.16 15.34
C ASP A 158 -11.23 23.65 15.12
N VAL A 159 -10.13 22.89 15.15
CA VAL A 159 -10.12 21.46 14.82
C VAL A 159 -9.92 20.61 16.06
N GLU A 160 -10.79 19.61 16.23
CA GLU A 160 -10.66 18.60 17.27
C GLU A 160 -10.23 17.25 16.69
N LEU A 161 -9.24 16.64 17.34
CA LEU A 161 -8.76 15.31 17.00
C LEU A 161 -9.37 14.29 17.96
N PHE A 162 -10.23 13.41 17.43
CA PHE A 162 -10.79 12.32 18.19
C PHE A 162 -9.82 11.14 18.29
N TYR A 163 -9.62 10.65 19.51
CA TYR A 163 -8.77 9.51 19.80
C TYR A 163 -9.49 8.52 20.73
N LYS A 164 -9.46 7.23 20.37
CA LYS A 164 -9.95 6.15 21.24
C LYS A 164 -9.04 4.91 21.10
N GLU A 165 -8.74 4.26 22.22
CA GLU A 165 -8.09 2.94 22.20
C GLU A 165 -9.10 1.85 21.81
N PRO A 166 -8.66 0.76 21.14
CA PRO A 166 -7.27 0.39 20.86
C PRO A 166 -6.69 0.99 19.56
N ASP A 167 -5.45 1.51 19.57
CA ASP A 167 -4.76 1.89 18.31
C ASP A 167 -4.36 0.65 17.48
N ILE A 168 -4.97 0.51 16.31
CA ILE A 168 -4.73 -0.58 15.35
C ILE A 168 -4.20 -0.09 14.01
N ARG A 169 -3.71 1.16 13.89
CA ARG A 169 -3.18 1.70 12.63
C ARG A 169 -2.05 0.86 12.04
N SER A 170 -1.28 0.21 12.90
CA SER A 170 -0.22 -0.72 12.48
C SER A 170 -0.77 -1.97 11.78
N LYS A 171 -2.10 -2.14 11.63
CA LYS A 171 -2.72 -3.20 10.84
C LYS A 171 -3.13 -2.73 9.45
N ARG A 172 -3.13 -1.41 9.18
CA ARG A 172 -3.43 -0.80 7.87
C ARG A 172 -4.74 -1.32 7.25
N ILE A 173 -5.79 -1.38 8.07
CA ILE A 173 -7.14 -1.84 7.69
C ILE A 173 -8.06 -0.63 7.78
N SER A 174 -8.84 -0.38 6.74
CA SER A 174 -9.80 0.72 6.66
C SER A 174 -11.20 0.32 7.12
N PHE A 175 -11.55 -0.97 7.10
CA PHE A 175 -12.91 -1.47 7.40
C PHE A 175 -13.99 -0.92 6.46
N ARG A 176 -13.62 -0.74 5.19
CA ARG A 176 -14.48 -0.29 4.11
C ARG A 176 -14.60 -1.35 3.01
N LEU A 177 -15.69 -1.32 2.24
CA LEU A 177 -15.89 -2.21 1.08
C LEU A 177 -15.17 -1.71 -0.18
N ASN A 178 -14.14 -0.89 -0.03
CA ASN A 178 -13.33 -0.33 -1.12
C ASN A 178 -12.33 -1.35 -1.73
N SER A 179 -12.16 -2.52 -1.11
CA SER A 179 -11.40 -3.63 -1.67
C SER A 179 -11.96 -4.99 -1.25
N LEU A 180 -11.79 -6.01 -2.10
CA LEU A 180 -12.20 -7.37 -1.79
C LEU A 180 -11.43 -7.94 -0.57
N ARG A 181 -10.18 -7.51 -0.37
CA ARG A 181 -9.35 -7.94 0.75
C ARG A 181 -9.89 -7.46 2.10
N GLU A 182 -10.26 -6.18 2.17
CA GLU A 182 -10.91 -5.57 3.33
C GLU A 182 -12.25 -6.26 3.62
N LYS A 183 -13.03 -6.55 2.57
CA LYS A 183 -14.27 -7.30 2.70
C LYS A 183 -14.04 -8.69 3.33
N ILE A 184 -13.06 -9.46 2.86
CA ILE A 184 -12.75 -10.78 3.42
C ILE A 184 -12.32 -10.66 4.90
N ILE A 185 -11.49 -9.66 5.25
CA ILE A 185 -11.10 -9.43 6.66
C ILE A 185 -12.34 -9.16 7.53
N MET A 186 -13.23 -8.28 7.07
CA MET A 186 -14.46 -7.96 7.79
C MET A 186 -15.41 -9.16 7.88
N GLU A 187 -15.53 -9.97 6.83
CA GLU A 187 -16.30 -11.22 6.85
C GLU A 187 -15.69 -12.23 7.83
N ASN A 188 -14.37 -12.38 7.86
CA ASN A 188 -13.67 -13.24 8.82
C ASN A 188 -13.94 -12.80 10.26
N LEU A 189 -13.83 -11.50 10.56
CA LEU A 189 -14.12 -10.95 11.89
C LEU A 189 -15.59 -11.13 12.27
N TYR A 190 -16.52 -10.83 11.36
CA TYR A 190 -17.95 -11.08 11.56
C TYR A 190 -18.24 -12.55 11.86
N ASN A 191 -17.58 -13.47 11.16
CA ASN A 191 -17.84 -14.90 11.27
C ASN A 191 -17.43 -15.51 12.62
N ILE A 192 -16.58 -14.85 13.41
CA ILE A 192 -16.20 -15.31 14.77
C ILE A 192 -17.44 -15.36 15.67
N ASN A 193 -18.20 -14.27 15.74
CA ASN A 193 -19.33 -14.12 16.66
C ASN A 193 -20.68 -13.95 15.95
N ARG A 194 -20.71 -13.99 14.61
CA ARG A 194 -21.89 -13.70 13.77
C ARG A 194 -22.52 -12.33 14.05
N THR A 195 -21.68 -11.37 14.40
CA THR A 195 -22.05 -9.98 14.66
C THR A 195 -20.90 -9.07 14.26
N ILE A 196 -21.20 -7.80 14.00
CA ILE A 196 -20.17 -6.77 13.82
C ILE A 196 -19.66 -6.40 15.22
N PRO A 197 -18.38 -6.65 15.53
CA PRO A 197 -17.80 -6.32 16.83
C PRO A 197 -17.67 -4.79 17.01
N PRO A 198 -17.86 -4.28 18.24
CA PRO A 198 -17.59 -2.88 18.55
C PRO A 198 -16.09 -2.57 18.43
N TYR A 199 -15.73 -1.31 18.18
CA TYR A 199 -14.33 -0.92 17.95
C TYR A 199 -13.39 -1.35 19.08
N GLY A 200 -13.85 -1.23 20.33
CA GLY A 200 -13.08 -1.57 21.53
C GLY A 200 -12.62 -3.03 21.59
N GLU A 201 -13.31 -3.95 20.90
CA GLU A 201 -12.99 -5.39 20.89
C GLU A 201 -12.12 -5.80 19.70
N ILE A 202 -11.93 -4.94 18.70
CA ILE A 202 -11.28 -5.30 17.42
C ILE A 202 -9.86 -5.81 17.63
N LYS A 203 -9.08 -5.12 18.46
CA LYS A 203 -7.70 -5.51 18.73
C LYS A 203 -7.63 -6.90 19.34
N ASP A 204 -8.40 -7.16 20.39
CA ASP A 204 -8.39 -8.43 21.10
C ASP A 204 -8.88 -9.58 20.21
N LEU A 205 -9.87 -9.32 19.35
CA LEU A 205 -10.36 -10.28 18.36
C LEU A 205 -9.29 -10.64 17.32
N ILE A 206 -8.59 -9.64 16.78
CA ILE A 206 -7.48 -9.86 15.85
C ILE A 206 -6.33 -10.58 16.55
N GLU A 207 -5.98 -10.20 17.78
CA GLU A 207 -4.89 -10.82 18.54
C GLU A 207 -5.18 -12.28 18.90
N SER A 208 -6.45 -12.62 19.13
CA SER A 208 -6.88 -13.99 19.41
C SER A 208 -7.10 -14.84 18.15
N ASN A 209 -7.34 -14.20 17.00
CA ASN A 209 -7.67 -14.85 15.73
C ASN A 209 -6.90 -14.17 14.57
N PRO A 210 -5.56 -14.20 14.56
CA PRO A 210 -4.77 -13.49 13.56
C PRO A 210 -5.04 -13.95 12.14
N GLU A 211 -5.53 -15.18 11.95
CA GLU A 211 -5.94 -15.69 10.64
C GLU A 211 -7.00 -14.84 9.94
N THR A 212 -7.73 -13.98 10.66
CA THR A 212 -8.69 -13.05 10.08
C THR A 212 -8.02 -12.10 9.08
N LEU A 213 -6.72 -11.81 9.30
CA LEU A 213 -5.88 -10.99 8.45
C LEU A 213 -5.22 -11.77 7.30
N PHE A 214 -5.23 -13.11 7.36
CA PHE A 214 -4.59 -13.98 6.38
C PHE A 214 -5.58 -14.29 5.25
N THR A 215 -5.57 -13.42 4.24
CA THR A 215 -6.48 -13.48 3.08
C THR A 215 -5.83 -14.24 1.92
N GLY A 216 -5.36 -13.53 0.90
CA GLY A 216 -4.50 -14.05 -0.17
C GLY A 216 -3.20 -13.27 -0.27
N PRO A 217 -2.29 -13.63 -1.19
CA PRO A 217 -1.12 -12.81 -1.49
C PRO A 217 -1.55 -11.43 -2.02
N SER A 218 -0.84 -10.38 -1.65
CA SER A 218 -1.00 -9.02 -2.24
C SER A 218 0.25 -8.52 -2.92
N TYR A 219 1.40 -9.13 -2.62
CA TYR A 219 2.66 -8.82 -3.24
C TYR A 219 3.36 -10.13 -3.60
N VAL A 220 3.76 -10.26 -4.86
CA VAL A 220 4.43 -11.46 -5.37
C VAL A 220 5.75 -11.01 -5.98
N GLU A 221 6.87 -11.39 -5.37
CA GLU A 221 8.20 -11.19 -5.92
C GLU A 221 8.64 -12.47 -6.64
N VAL A 222 9.03 -12.34 -7.89
CA VAL A 222 9.44 -13.46 -8.74
C VAL A 222 10.85 -13.23 -9.26
N GLU A 223 11.73 -14.18 -8.96
CA GLU A 223 13.06 -14.23 -9.55
C GLU A 223 13.00 -14.85 -10.94
N LEU A 224 13.26 -14.05 -11.97
CA LEU A 224 13.31 -14.57 -13.34
C LEU A 224 14.63 -15.29 -13.63
N THR A 225 15.73 -14.82 -13.07
CA THR A 225 17.08 -15.31 -13.37
C THR A 225 18.05 -14.95 -12.26
N GLY A 226 19.01 -15.83 -11.95
CA GLY A 226 20.16 -15.50 -11.10
C GLY A 226 21.27 -14.72 -11.83
N LYS A 227 21.24 -14.71 -13.16
CA LYS A 227 22.24 -14.04 -14.00
C LYS A 227 22.20 -12.52 -13.89
N CYS A 228 23.37 -11.89 -13.69
CA CYS A 228 23.52 -10.43 -13.77
C CYS A 228 24.97 -10.01 -14.06
N SER A 229 25.12 -9.02 -14.95
CA SER A 229 26.40 -8.50 -15.48
C SER A 229 27.13 -7.55 -14.53
N LEU A 230 26.52 -7.17 -13.40
CA LEU A 230 27.17 -6.33 -12.37
C LEU A 230 27.64 -7.17 -11.18
N ASP A 231 28.57 -6.61 -10.40
CA ASP A 231 29.14 -7.26 -9.22
C ASP A 231 29.11 -6.34 -7.99
N CYS A 232 27.91 -5.89 -7.63
CA CYS A 232 27.72 -4.85 -6.62
C CYS A 232 28.22 -5.25 -5.23
N LEU A 233 28.84 -4.30 -4.54
CA LEU A 233 29.47 -4.43 -3.22
C LEU A 233 28.53 -4.96 -2.12
N PHE A 234 27.24 -4.68 -2.25
CA PHE A 234 26.17 -4.99 -1.30
C PHE A 234 25.26 -6.11 -1.80
N CYS A 235 25.61 -6.80 -2.90
CA CYS A 235 24.81 -7.87 -3.46
C CYS A 235 25.01 -9.17 -2.67
N TYR A 236 23.90 -9.86 -2.37
CA TYR A 236 23.93 -11.16 -1.69
C TYR A 236 24.16 -12.34 -2.62
N ARG A 237 24.14 -12.16 -3.95
CA ARG A 237 24.24 -13.26 -4.95
C ARG A 237 25.45 -14.17 -4.72
N LYS A 238 26.58 -13.62 -4.26
CA LYS A 238 27.79 -14.40 -3.95
C LYS A 238 27.70 -15.28 -2.69
N THR A 239 26.58 -15.23 -1.99
CA THR A 239 26.31 -15.98 -0.76
C THR A 239 25.29 -17.09 -0.96
N LEU A 240 24.79 -17.25 -2.19
CA LEU A 240 23.93 -18.36 -2.58
C LEU A 240 24.70 -19.68 -2.41
N LYS A 241 23.98 -20.76 -2.12
CA LYS A 241 24.57 -22.10 -2.01
C LYS A 241 24.97 -22.67 -3.36
N SER A 242 24.19 -22.37 -4.41
CA SER A 242 24.61 -22.59 -5.79
C SER A 242 25.43 -21.39 -6.27
N ASP A 243 26.30 -21.62 -7.27
CA ASP A 243 27.09 -20.53 -7.86
C ASP A 243 26.16 -19.45 -8.48
N GLU A 244 25.02 -19.87 -9.02
CA GLU A 244 23.99 -19.00 -9.60
C GLU A 244 22.64 -19.76 -9.61
N HIS A 245 21.53 -19.04 -9.51
CA HIS A 245 20.20 -19.59 -9.81
C HIS A 245 19.94 -19.60 -11.33
N GLY A 246 19.16 -20.57 -11.81
CA GLY A 246 18.84 -20.71 -13.23
C GLY A 246 17.87 -19.65 -13.77
N HIS A 247 17.42 -19.87 -15.01
CA HIS A 247 16.36 -19.09 -15.65
C HIS A 247 14.98 -19.72 -15.40
N MET A 248 13.99 -18.89 -15.06
CA MET A 248 12.61 -19.33 -14.91
C MET A 248 11.99 -19.67 -16.26
N GLU A 249 11.54 -20.90 -16.44
CA GLU A 249 10.78 -21.28 -17.63
C GLU A 249 9.48 -20.47 -17.73
N PHE A 250 9.14 -19.99 -18.93
CA PHE A 250 7.88 -19.27 -19.18
C PHE A 250 6.63 -20.04 -18.72
N LYS A 251 6.66 -21.38 -18.80
CA LYS A 251 5.59 -22.24 -18.27
C LYS A 251 5.41 -22.10 -16.77
N THR A 252 6.51 -22.01 -16.01
CA THR A 252 6.48 -21.80 -14.55
C THR A 252 5.85 -20.46 -14.22
N PHE A 253 6.26 -19.39 -14.92
CA PHE A 253 5.65 -18.07 -14.78
C PHE A 253 4.14 -18.09 -15.09
N SER A 254 3.74 -18.82 -16.14
CA SER A 254 2.33 -18.99 -16.49
C SER A 254 1.52 -19.69 -15.38
N SER A 255 2.11 -20.69 -14.71
CA SER A 255 1.47 -21.35 -13.56
C SER A 255 1.34 -20.43 -12.34
N ILE A 256 2.26 -19.48 -12.14
CA ILE A 256 2.11 -18.44 -11.10
C ILE A 256 0.89 -17.57 -11.40
N LEU A 257 0.76 -17.07 -12.63
CA LEU A 257 -0.41 -16.26 -13.03
C LEU A 257 -1.73 -17.04 -12.89
N GLU A 258 -1.75 -18.32 -13.29
CA GLU A 258 -2.91 -19.19 -13.11
C GLU A 258 -3.30 -19.35 -11.63
N GLY A 259 -2.33 -19.61 -10.75
CA GLY A 259 -2.57 -19.71 -9.32
C GLY A 259 -3.09 -18.42 -8.70
N MET A 260 -2.59 -17.26 -9.16
CA MET A 260 -3.09 -15.96 -8.69
C MET A 260 -4.52 -15.69 -9.15
N ARG A 261 -4.90 -16.12 -10.37
CA ARG A 261 -6.30 -16.04 -10.83
C ARG A 261 -7.26 -16.84 -9.95
N GLU A 262 -6.84 -17.99 -9.44
CA GLU A 262 -7.65 -18.78 -8.50
C GLU A 262 -7.94 -18.02 -7.20
N SER A 263 -7.04 -17.16 -6.74
CA SER A 263 -7.30 -16.32 -5.55
C SER A 263 -8.28 -15.18 -5.80
N ALA A 264 -8.47 -14.78 -7.06
CA ALA A 264 -9.34 -13.67 -7.48
C ALA A 264 -9.10 -12.34 -6.74
N LEU A 265 -7.88 -12.15 -6.22
CA LEU A 265 -7.49 -10.96 -5.47
C LEU A 265 -6.46 -10.16 -6.27
N PRO A 266 -6.61 -8.83 -6.34
CA PRO A 266 -5.59 -7.99 -6.94
C PRO A 266 -4.27 -8.03 -6.16
N TYR A 267 -3.16 -7.88 -6.89
CA TYR A 267 -1.81 -7.94 -6.33
C TYR A 267 -0.79 -7.10 -7.12
N THR A 268 0.29 -6.74 -6.45
CA THR A 268 1.51 -6.21 -7.05
C THR A 268 2.44 -7.36 -7.44
N LEU A 269 2.89 -7.39 -8.70
CA LEU A 269 3.95 -8.30 -9.16
C LEU A 269 5.27 -7.52 -9.20
N CYS A 270 6.30 -8.04 -8.54
CA CYS A 270 7.66 -7.52 -8.62
C CYS A 270 8.59 -8.53 -9.30
N LEU A 271 9.30 -8.10 -10.33
CA LEU A 271 10.38 -8.87 -10.93
C LEU A 271 11.69 -8.34 -10.34
N SER A 272 12.28 -9.14 -9.45
CA SER A 272 13.52 -8.87 -8.71
C SER A 272 14.20 -10.20 -8.40
N GLY A 273 14.99 -10.30 -7.34
CA GLY A 273 15.68 -11.52 -6.91
C GLY A 273 17.20 -11.37 -6.93
N SER A 274 17.90 -12.48 -7.15
CA SER A 274 19.37 -12.51 -7.04
C SER A 274 20.10 -12.00 -8.28
N GLY A 275 19.46 -12.03 -9.45
CA GLY A 275 20.00 -11.57 -10.74
C GLY A 275 19.37 -10.29 -11.28
N GLU A 276 19.44 -10.12 -12.59
CA GLU A 276 18.90 -8.99 -13.35
C GLU A 276 17.74 -9.49 -14.23
N PRO A 277 16.48 -9.08 -13.95
CA PRO A 277 15.32 -9.56 -14.71
C PRO A 277 15.46 -9.40 -16.22
N MET A 278 16.08 -8.31 -16.68
CA MET A 278 16.28 -8.02 -18.10
C MET A 278 17.34 -8.89 -18.79
N GLU A 279 18.08 -9.72 -18.05
CA GLU A 279 18.99 -10.73 -18.61
C GLU A 279 18.30 -12.09 -18.86
N HIS A 280 17.03 -12.22 -18.50
CA HIS A 280 16.25 -13.39 -18.83
C HIS A 280 15.99 -13.47 -20.36
N PRO A 281 16.26 -14.60 -21.03
CA PRO A 281 16.12 -14.70 -22.49
C PRO A 281 14.69 -14.46 -23.00
N GLU A 282 13.68 -14.74 -22.16
CA GLU A 282 12.26 -14.54 -22.49
C GLU A 282 11.64 -13.34 -21.76
N PHE A 283 12.45 -12.36 -21.31
CA PHE A 283 11.99 -11.22 -20.52
C PHE A 283 10.76 -10.52 -21.11
N TYR A 284 10.78 -10.15 -22.41
CA TYR A 284 9.65 -9.47 -23.04
C TYR A 284 8.39 -10.33 -23.12
N SER A 285 8.52 -11.65 -23.33
CA SER A 285 7.36 -12.55 -23.34
C SER A 285 6.69 -12.64 -21.96
N ILE A 286 7.50 -12.67 -20.90
CA ILE A 286 7.03 -12.62 -19.52
C ILE A 286 6.33 -11.29 -19.22
N MET A 287 6.93 -10.17 -19.64
CA MET A 287 6.32 -8.84 -19.50
C MET A 287 4.97 -8.73 -20.22
N GLU A 288 4.87 -9.25 -21.45
CA GLU A 288 3.61 -9.27 -22.19
C GLU A 288 2.52 -10.11 -21.51
N ALA A 289 2.88 -11.24 -20.89
CA ALA A 289 1.96 -12.05 -20.12
C ALA A 289 1.51 -11.34 -18.83
N ALA A 290 2.42 -10.69 -18.11
CA ALA A 290 2.14 -9.97 -16.88
C ALA A 290 1.24 -8.73 -17.10
N VAL A 291 1.48 -7.97 -18.18
CA VAL A 291 0.64 -6.80 -18.49
C VAL A 291 -0.80 -7.23 -18.78
N LYS A 292 -1.00 -8.35 -19.47
CA LYS A 292 -2.33 -8.88 -19.83
C LYS A 292 -3.10 -9.47 -18.65
N GLU A 293 -2.47 -9.63 -17.48
CA GLU A 293 -3.14 -10.13 -16.29
C GLU A 293 -3.90 -9.01 -15.59
N ASP A 294 -5.23 -9.11 -15.54
CA ASP A 294 -6.10 -8.08 -14.98
C ASP A 294 -5.95 -7.92 -13.46
N LEU A 295 -5.58 -8.99 -12.74
CA LEU A 295 -5.36 -8.94 -11.30
C LEU A 295 -4.05 -8.24 -10.89
N ILE A 296 -3.11 -8.03 -11.83
CA ILE A 296 -1.91 -7.26 -11.55
C ILE A 296 -2.26 -5.77 -11.64
N GLU A 297 -2.38 -5.12 -10.48
CA GLU A 297 -2.62 -3.67 -10.38
C GLU A 297 -1.35 -2.88 -10.67
N GLN A 298 -0.20 -3.44 -10.28
CA GLN A 298 1.11 -2.84 -10.48
C GLN A 298 2.16 -3.90 -10.83
N LEU A 299 2.97 -3.62 -11.85
CA LEU A 299 4.12 -4.43 -12.24
C LEU A 299 5.40 -3.65 -11.96
N ILE A 300 6.15 -4.05 -10.93
CA ILE A 300 7.42 -3.44 -10.55
C ILE A 300 8.57 -4.22 -11.20
N ILE A 301 9.48 -3.51 -11.85
CA ILE A 301 10.73 -4.06 -12.37
C ILE A 301 11.89 -3.44 -11.59
N GLU A 302 12.54 -4.24 -10.76
CA GLU A 302 13.80 -3.84 -10.13
C GLU A 302 14.96 -4.23 -11.06
N THR A 303 15.68 -3.23 -11.56
CA THR A 303 16.74 -3.43 -12.56
C THR A 303 17.99 -2.64 -12.18
N ASN A 304 19.14 -3.08 -12.65
CA ASN A 304 20.39 -2.34 -12.59
C ASN A 304 20.49 -1.24 -13.67
N GLY A 305 19.53 -1.17 -14.60
CA GLY A 305 19.42 -0.13 -15.62
C GLY A 305 20.33 -0.30 -16.83
N LEU A 306 21.21 -1.32 -16.86
CA LEU A 306 22.17 -1.52 -17.96
C LEU A 306 21.46 -1.87 -19.27
N ASN A 307 20.49 -2.78 -19.20
CA ASN A 307 19.70 -3.24 -20.36
C ASN A 307 18.38 -2.48 -20.52
N ALA A 308 18.13 -1.45 -19.70
CA ALA A 308 16.93 -0.61 -19.72
C ALA A 308 16.97 0.42 -20.88
N ASP A 309 17.19 -0.10 -22.09
CA ASP A 309 17.51 0.65 -23.30
C ASP A 309 16.26 1.29 -23.98
N SER A 310 16.44 1.75 -25.22
CA SER A 310 15.34 2.31 -26.03
C SER A 310 14.24 1.32 -26.35
N ASN A 311 14.54 0.02 -26.47
CA ASN A 311 13.53 -1.01 -26.72
C ASN A 311 12.65 -1.18 -25.49
N PHE A 312 13.26 -1.23 -24.31
CA PHE A 312 12.52 -1.27 -23.05
C PHE A 312 11.66 0.00 -22.86
N LYS A 313 12.23 1.18 -23.10
CA LYS A 313 11.46 2.44 -23.09
C LYS A 313 10.27 2.38 -24.04
N SER A 314 10.48 1.94 -25.28
CA SER A 314 9.39 1.80 -26.27
C SER A 314 8.31 0.84 -25.80
N PHE A 315 8.68 -0.27 -25.17
CA PHE A 315 7.74 -1.21 -24.58
C PHE A 315 6.90 -0.52 -23.49
N ILE A 316 7.51 0.05 -22.45
CA ILE A 316 6.76 0.60 -21.30
C ILE A 316 6.00 1.90 -21.62
N SER A 317 6.32 2.58 -22.73
CA SER A 317 5.64 3.80 -23.17
C SER A 317 4.24 3.55 -23.74
N LYS A 318 3.89 2.30 -24.08
CA LYS A 318 2.54 1.96 -24.55
C LYS A 318 1.51 2.23 -23.44
N SER A 319 0.34 2.76 -23.80
CA SER A 319 -0.71 3.10 -22.83
C SER A 319 -1.23 1.90 -22.05
N GLU A 320 -1.31 0.73 -22.69
CA GLU A 320 -1.67 -0.56 -22.07
C GLU A 320 -0.64 -1.02 -21.02
N ASN A 321 0.58 -0.48 -21.06
CA ASN A 321 1.68 -0.79 -20.16
C ASN A 321 1.81 0.21 -19.01
N SER A 322 0.81 1.06 -18.78
CA SER A 322 0.84 2.16 -17.79
C SER A 322 1.05 1.69 -16.34
N LYS A 323 0.62 0.47 -16.00
CA LYS A 323 0.81 -0.16 -14.68
C LYS A 323 2.26 -0.57 -14.36
N ILE A 324 3.17 -0.49 -15.32
CA ILE A 324 4.59 -0.80 -15.10
C ILE A 324 5.25 0.37 -14.36
N LYS A 325 5.91 0.05 -13.25
CA LYS A 325 6.85 0.89 -12.51
C LYS A 325 8.26 0.30 -12.60
N VAL A 326 9.26 1.15 -12.75
CA VAL A 326 10.66 0.74 -12.88
C VAL A 326 11.45 1.34 -11.74
N ILE A 327 12.19 0.50 -11.01
CA ILE A 327 13.10 0.91 -9.94
C ILE A 327 14.51 0.57 -10.40
N ILE A 328 15.31 1.61 -10.66
CA ILE A 328 16.69 1.46 -11.12
C ILE A 328 17.62 1.49 -9.91
N ASN A 329 18.22 0.36 -9.57
CA ASN A 329 19.17 0.21 -8.46
C ASN A 329 20.53 0.78 -8.84
N ASN A 330 20.87 1.97 -8.33
CA ASN A 330 22.14 2.60 -8.61
C ASN A 330 22.67 3.45 -7.44
N ASN A 331 23.75 2.99 -6.80
CA ASN A 331 24.44 3.74 -5.75
C ASN A 331 25.45 4.80 -6.25
N GLY A 332 25.78 4.84 -7.54
CA GLY A 332 26.78 5.75 -8.13
C GLY A 332 26.18 7.06 -8.63
N LEU A 333 26.84 8.19 -8.34
CA LEU A 333 26.53 9.53 -8.88
C LEU A 333 27.43 9.95 -10.03
N ASP A 334 28.56 9.27 -10.21
CA ASP A 334 29.54 9.46 -11.28
C ASP A 334 30.24 8.13 -11.60
N LYS A 335 31.15 8.13 -12.58
CA LYS A 335 31.91 6.93 -12.97
C LYS A 335 32.71 6.32 -11.82
N GLU A 336 33.35 7.16 -11.01
CA GLU A 336 34.24 6.71 -9.94
C GLU A 336 33.43 6.00 -8.83
N SER A 337 32.39 6.65 -8.32
CA SER A 337 31.47 6.09 -7.33
C SER A 337 30.74 4.86 -7.86
N TYR A 338 30.27 4.89 -9.11
CA TYR A 338 29.62 3.75 -9.75
C TYR A 338 30.56 2.54 -9.81
N GLN A 339 31.79 2.71 -10.30
CA GLN A 339 32.77 1.62 -10.37
C GLN A 339 33.13 1.12 -8.97
N ARG A 340 33.20 2.00 -7.96
CA ARG A 340 33.43 1.61 -6.56
C ARG A 340 32.33 0.69 -6.02
N TYR A 341 31.06 1.02 -6.25
CA TYR A 341 29.93 0.28 -5.66
C TYR A 341 29.44 -0.88 -6.53
N HIS A 342 29.46 -0.76 -7.85
CA HIS A 342 28.94 -1.76 -8.78
C HIS A 342 30.02 -2.62 -9.44
N LYS A 343 31.30 -2.27 -9.22
CA LYS A 343 32.49 -2.99 -9.73
C LYS A 343 32.60 -3.13 -11.25
N THR A 344 31.84 -2.33 -11.98
CA THR A 344 31.78 -2.30 -13.44
C THR A 344 31.83 -0.85 -13.94
N ASP A 345 32.47 -0.60 -15.08
CA ASP A 345 32.46 0.72 -15.74
C ASP A 345 31.26 0.82 -16.70
N ALA A 346 30.09 1.15 -16.15
CA ALA A 346 28.83 1.22 -16.91
C ALA A 346 27.97 2.46 -16.58
N PHE A 347 28.50 3.42 -15.83
CA PHE A 347 27.75 4.59 -15.37
C PHE A 347 27.10 5.36 -16.52
N ASP A 348 27.84 5.65 -17.60
CA ASP A 348 27.31 6.45 -18.72
C ASP A 348 26.08 5.80 -19.36
N SER A 349 26.11 4.47 -19.53
CA SER A 349 25.00 3.69 -20.10
C SER A 349 23.79 3.71 -19.17
N VAL A 350 23.99 3.41 -17.89
CA VAL A 350 22.91 3.41 -16.89
C VAL A 350 22.32 4.80 -16.71
N PHE A 351 23.15 5.85 -16.65
CA PHE A 351 22.71 7.24 -16.56
C PHE A 351 21.87 7.62 -17.79
N LYS A 352 22.36 7.35 -19.00
CA LYS A 352 21.63 7.63 -20.24
C LYS A 352 20.27 6.91 -20.27
N ASN A 353 20.25 5.63 -19.91
CA ASN A 353 19.02 4.83 -19.85
C ASN A 353 18.04 5.39 -18.81
N THR A 354 18.54 5.70 -17.61
CA THR A 354 17.74 6.24 -16.49
C THR A 354 17.10 7.57 -16.85
N VAL A 355 17.87 8.54 -17.37
CA VAL A 355 17.34 9.85 -17.77
C VAL A 355 16.32 9.70 -18.91
N SER A 356 16.62 8.86 -19.90
CA SER A 356 15.70 8.59 -21.00
C SER A 356 14.38 7.99 -20.51
N LEU A 357 14.41 7.04 -19.57
CA LEU A 357 13.21 6.46 -18.97
C LEU A 357 12.46 7.48 -18.09
N GLY A 358 13.20 8.31 -17.35
CA GLY A 358 12.66 9.37 -16.49
C GLY A 358 11.75 10.37 -17.20
N GLU A 359 11.89 10.55 -18.52
CA GLU A 359 10.96 11.36 -19.33
C GLU A 359 9.49 10.90 -19.21
N LEU A 360 9.26 9.63 -18.88
CA LEU A 360 7.94 9.05 -18.68
C LEU A 360 7.25 9.52 -17.38
N ASN A 361 7.99 10.15 -16.46
CA ASN A 361 7.44 10.72 -15.23
C ASN A 361 6.62 12.00 -15.47
N SER A 362 6.61 12.52 -16.70
CA SER A 362 5.83 13.71 -17.09
C SER A 362 4.32 13.55 -16.86
N ASN A 363 3.79 12.32 -16.88
CA ASN A 363 2.38 12.00 -16.66
C ASN A 363 2.15 11.21 -15.35
N GLY A 364 3.00 11.43 -14.34
CA GLY A 364 2.99 10.73 -13.06
C GLY A 364 4.20 9.84 -12.88
N GLU A 365 4.60 9.60 -11.63
CA GLU A 365 5.84 8.90 -11.30
C GLU A 365 5.76 7.41 -11.71
N ARG A 366 6.62 7.01 -12.65
CA ARG A 366 6.72 5.63 -13.19
C ARG A 366 8.11 5.04 -13.04
N VAL A 367 9.13 5.89 -13.08
CA VAL A 367 10.54 5.50 -13.06
C VAL A 367 11.17 6.15 -11.85
N TYR A 368 11.77 5.33 -11.00
CA TYR A 368 12.44 5.73 -9.79
C TYR A 368 13.90 5.28 -9.86
N ILE A 369 14.75 6.03 -9.18
CA ILE A 369 16.11 5.57 -8.91
C ILE A 369 16.23 5.22 -7.43
N GLN A 370 16.79 4.06 -7.15
CA GLN A 370 16.96 3.56 -5.79
C GLN A 370 18.44 3.55 -5.42
N ILE A 371 18.74 4.19 -4.29
CA ILE A 371 20.06 4.16 -3.65
C ILE A 371 19.97 3.37 -2.35
N MET A 372 20.88 2.41 -2.18
CA MET A 372 21.01 1.69 -0.92
C MET A 372 21.82 2.52 0.08
N LYS A 373 21.27 2.77 1.26
CA LYS A 373 21.95 3.52 2.32
C LYS A 373 22.98 2.62 3.04
N ILE A 374 24.26 2.87 2.81
CA ILE A 374 25.39 2.12 3.40
C ILE A 374 26.50 3.06 3.88
N ASN A 375 27.35 2.63 4.81
CA ASN A 375 28.45 3.45 5.32
C ASN A 375 29.40 3.93 4.21
N GLU A 376 29.67 3.08 3.22
CA GLU A 376 30.62 3.37 2.15
C GLU A 376 30.13 4.50 1.23
N THR A 377 28.82 4.74 1.12
CA THR A 377 28.33 5.89 0.33
C THR A 377 28.78 7.21 0.93
N ASP A 378 28.87 7.32 2.26
CA ASP A 378 29.30 8.54 2.94
C ASP A 378 30.82 8.73 2.94
N GLU A 379 31.61 7.68 2.70
CA GLU A 379 33.09 7.76 2.55
C GLU A 379 33.53 8.56 1.31
N PHE A 380 32.61 8.89 0.40
CA PHE A 380 32.87 9.72 -0.77
C PHE A 380 32.85 11.23 -0.45
N ALA A 381 32.44 11.61 0.77
CA ALA A 381 32.57 12.99 1.24
C ALA A 381 34.05 13.33 1.43
N LYS A 382 34.56 14.28 0.65
CA LYS A 382 35.91 14.83 0.82
C LYS A 382 35.96 15.64 2.12
N GLU A 383 37.13 15.73 2.77
CA GLU A 383 37.32 16.47 4.05
C GLU A 383 36.82 17.92 4.04
N ASN A 384 36.60 18.52 2.86
CA ASN A 384 36.09 19.89 2.68
C ASN A 384 34.69 19.95 2.02
N ASP A 385 33.99 18.83 1.87
CA ASP A 385 32.64 18.83 1.32
C ASP A 385 31.65 19.41 2.33
N ILE A 386 30.87 20.40 1.88
CA ILE A 386 29.80 21.02 2.67
C ILE A 386 28.56 20.11 2.72
N LYS A 387 28.37 19.25 1.72
CA LYS A 387 27.23 18.34 1.54
C LYS A 387 27.67 16.89 1.61
N SER A 388 26.87 16.04 2.25
CA SER A 388 27.09 14.59 2.27
C SER A 388 26.95 13.98 0.86
N TYR A 389 27.40 12.73 0.68
CA TYR A 389 27.21 12.04 -0.60
C TYR A 389 25.72 11.88 -0.94
N LEU A 390 24.89 11.55 0.06
CA LEU A 390 23.44 11.47 -0.12
C LEU A 390 22.87 12.82 -0.56
N ASP A 391 23.22 13.92 0.08
CA ASP A 391 22.72 15.25 -0.32
C ASP A 391 23.07 15.56 -1.78
N LYS A 392 24.30 15.25 -2.20
CA LYS A 392 24.74 15.41 -3.60
C LYS A 392 23.97 14.50 -4.55
N TYR A 393 23.70 13.27 -4.14
CA TYR A 393 22.93 12.30 -4.92
C TYR A 393 21.48 12.80 -5.11
N TYR A 394 20.86 13.33 -4.05
CA TYR A 394 19.53 13.94 -4.11
C TYR A 394 19.51 15.15 -5.05
N ASP A 395 20.41 16.12 -4.86
CA ASP A 395 20.52 17.29 -5.75
C ASP A 395 20.66 16.87 -7.22
N PHE A 396 21.48 15.84 -7.50
CA PHE A 396 21.77 15.38 -8.85
C PHE A 396 20.54 14.79 -9.54
N TRP A 397 19.85 13.84 -8.89
CA TRP A 397 18.72 13.12 -9.49
C TRP A 397 17.40 13.91 -9.46
N GLU A 398 17.20 14.76 -8.44
CA GLU A 398 16.10 15.76 -8.47
C GLU A 398 16.27 16.70 -9.66
N GLY A 399 17.51 17.12 -9.97
CA GLY A 399 17.81 17.90 -11.18
C GLY A 399 17.46 17.18 -12.49
N GLN A 400 17.47 15.84 -12.49
CA GLN A 400 17.04 15.02 -13.63
C GLN A 400 15.53 14.70 -13.62
N LYS A 401 14.77 15.18 -12.61
CA LYS A 401 13.34 14.88 -12.41
C LYS A 401 13.05 13.38 -12.30
N VAL A 402 13.97 12.62 -11.69
CA VAL A 402 13.78 11.22 -11.37
C VAL A 402 13.62 11.09 -9.85
N PRO A 403 12.45 10.70 -9.34
CA PRO A 403 12.22 10.53 -7.90
C PRO A 403 13.13 9.43 -7.34
N ILE A 404 13.53 9.63 -6.08
CA ILE A 404 14.55 8.82 -5.41
C ILE A 404 13.91 7.97 -4.33
N ILE A 405 14.23 6.68 -4.33
CA ILE A 405 13.91 5.74 -3.26
C ILE A 405 15.18 5.51 -2.44
N LEU A 406 15.10 5.75 -1.12
CA LEU A 406 16.17 5.44 -0.19
C LEU A 406 15.91 4.07 0.44
N GLN A 407 16.74 3.09 0.14
CA GLN A 407 16.55 1.71 0.58
C GLN A 407 17.52 1.36 1.73
N LYS A 408 16.99 0.72 2.76
CA LYS A 408 17.81 0.09 3.82
C LYS A 408 18.47 -1.18 3.28
N GLN A 409 19.73 -1.44 3.65
CA GLN A 409 20.37 -2.71 3.35
C GLN A 409 19.73 -3.86 4.15
N ASN A 410 19.33 -4.91 3.44
CA ASN A 410 18.97 -6.21 4.01
C ASN A 410 20.22 -7.11 4.04
N THR A 411 20.59 -7.67 5.19
CA THR A 411 21.80 -8.50 5.35
C THR A 411 21.55 -9.99 5.12
N TYR A 412 20.29 -10.40 4.92
CA TYR A 412 19.88 -11.79 4.69
C TYR A 412 20.39 -12.74 5.80
N PHE A 413 20.15 -12.37 7.06
CA PHE A 413 20.70 -13.04 8.26
C PHE A 413 22.23 -13.14 8.25
N ASP A 414 22.89 -11.98 8.11
CA ASP A 414 24.35 -11.85 8.13
C ASP A 414 25.09 -12.63 7.04
N ARG A 415 24.39 -13.05 5.98
CA ARG A 415 25.02 -13.64 4.79
C ARG A 415 25.95 -12.65 4.10
N ILE A 416 25.61 -11.36 4.13
CA ILE A 416 26.50 -10.28 3.69
C ILE A 416 26.92 -9.39 4.87
N PRO A 417 28.07 -8.69 4.75
CA PRO A 417 28.49 -7.72 5.76
C PRO A 417 27.41 -6.66 6.02
N ASP A 418 27.15 -6.39 7.31
CA ASP A 418 26.30 -5.29 7.72
C ASP A 418 27.02 -3.95 7.49
N ARG A 419 26.48 -3.13 6.58
CA ARG A 419 26.98 -1.82 6.21
C ARG A 419 25.98 -0.71 6.60
N LYS A 420 24.96 -1.01 7.40
CA LYS A 420 23.98 -0.03 7.85
C LYS A 420 24.65 1.07 8.70
N TYR A 421 24.18 2.30 8.53
CA TYR A 421 24.62 3.46 9.32
C TYR A 421 24.04 3.46 10.74
N SER A 422 22.78 3.06 10.83
CA SER A 422 21.99 3.09 12.06
C SER A 422 20.93 2.00 12.00
N ASP A 423 20.60 1.45 13.17
CA ASP A 423 19.42 0.61 13.30
C ASP A 423 18.15 1.49 13.22
N LEU A 424 17.32 1.21 12.21
CA LEU A 424 16.04 1.90 11.99
C LEU A 424 14.86 1.03 12.43
N SER A 425 15.12 -0.08 13.12
CA SER A 425 14.07 -0.98 13.60
C SER A 425 13.20 -0.28 14.64
N PRO A 426 11.87 -0.43 14.57
CA PRO A 426 11.00 0.10 15.62
C PRO A 426 11.33 -0.54 16.98
N VAL A 427 11.22 0.26 18.04
CA VAL A 427 11.54 -0.14 19.43
C VAL A 427 10.75 -1.38 19.87
N LYS A 428 9.50 -1.50 19.39
CA LYS A 428 8.63 -2.64 19.67
C LYS A 428 8.40 -3.42 18.38
N ARG A 429 8.73 -4.72 18.43
CA ARG A 429 8.37 -5.65 17.37
C ARG A 429 6.86 -5.81 17.26
N THR A 430 6.35 -5.71 16.04
CA THR A 430 4.98 -6.11 15.66
C THR A 430 5.04 -7.37 14.79
N PRO A 431 3.90 -8.06 14.58
CA PRO A 431 3.84 -9.16 13.62
C PRO A 431 4.38 -8.76 12.25
N CYS A 432 5.04 -9.72 11.60
CA CYS A 432 5.73 -9.55 10.32
C CYS A 432 4.74 -9.37 9.17
N TRP A 433 4.89 -8.27 8.43
CA TRP A 433 4.04 -7.98 7.26
C TRP A 433 4.23 -8.98 6.13
N HIS A 434 5.47 -9.40 5.88
CA HIS A 434 5.77 -10.31 4.77
C HIS A 434 5.07 -11.65 4.91
N LEU A 435 5.03 -12.22 6.12
CA LEU A 435 4.35 -13.51 6.33
C LEU A 435 2.84 -13.41 6.17
N GLN A 436 2.25 -12.23 6.41
CA GLN A 436 0.81 -12.02 6.28
C GLN A 436 0.35 -11.98 4.82
N ARG A 437 1.19 -11.49 3.89
CA ARG A 437 0.69 -11.05 2.57
C ARG A 437 1.63 -11.24 1.37
N ASP A 438 2.91 -11.58 1.58
CA ASP A 438 3.89 -11.65 0.51
C ASP A 438 4.17 -13.09 0.09
N LEU A 439 4.45 -13.27 -1.21
CA LEU A 439 5.01 -14.48 -1.79
C LEU A 439 6.34 -14.17 -2.46
N TYR A 440 7.33 -15.03 -2.24
CA TYR A 440 8.66 -14.93 -2.82
C TYR A 440 8.99 -16.22 -3.56
N ILE A 441 9.08 -16.13 -4.89
CA ILE A 441 9.20 -17.28 -5.78
C ILE A 441 10.56 -17.25 -6.49
N LEU A 442 11.38 -18.25 -6.23
CA LEU A 442 12.71 -18.41 -6.83
C LEU A 442 12.59 -18.86 -8.29
N SER A 443 13.68 -18.75 -9.06
CA SER A 443 13.66 -18.99 -10.50
C SER A 443 13.34 -20.43 -10.90
N ASP A 444 13.51 -21.39 -10.00
CA ASP A 444 13.13 -22.79 -10.20
C ASP A 444 11.63 -23.07 -9.90
N GLY A 445 10.88 -22.07 -9.43
CA GLY A 445 9.47 -22.18 -9.02
C GLY A 445 9.27 -22.45 -7.53
N THR A 446 10.34 -22.53 -6.73
CA THR A 446 10.25 -22.75 -5.29
C THR A 446 9.69 -21.50 -4.60
N VAL A 447 8.64 -21.69 -3.79
CA VAL A 447 8.04 -20.63 -2.98
C VAL A 447 8.71 -20.65 -1.61
N SER A 448 9.66 -19.73 -1.42
CA SER A 448 10.48 -19.62 -0.22
C SER A 448 9.67 -19.22 1.02
N PHE A 449 10.25 -19.39 2.21
CA PHE A 449 9.60 -18.99 3.47
C PHE A 449 9.26 -17.49 3.52
N CYS A 450 10.20 -16.66 3.05
CA CYS A 450 10.10 -15.21 2.85
C CYS A 450 11.34 -14.74 2.08
N LYS A 451 11.49 -13.44 1.80
CA LYS A 451 12.67 -12.85 1.13
C LYS A 451 14.02 -13.23 1.73
N GLN A 452 14.05 -13.60 3.01
CA GLN A 452 15.28 -13.99 3.70
C GLN A 452 15.74 -15.43 3.37
N ASP A 453 14.83 -16.29 2.90
CA ASP A 453 15.11 -17.68 2.57
C ASP A 453 15.55 -17.80 1.10
N ILE A 454 16.68 -17.15 0.78
CA ILE A 454 17.15 -16.94 -0.58
C ILE A 454 17.50 -18.22 -1.34
N ASP A 455 17.74 -19.35 -0.65
CA ASP A 455 17.96 -20.66 -1.28
C ASP A 455 16.72 -21.58 -1.18
N GLY A 456 15.60 -21.11 -0.61
CA GLY A 456 14.36 -21.87 -0.49
C GLY A 456 14.43 -23.08 0.45
N GLU A 457 15.32 -23.06 1.44
CA GLU A 457 15.56 -24.19 2.36
C GLU A 457 14.39 -24.50 3.29
N ASN A 458 13.57 -23.48 3.56
CA ASN A 458 12.40 -23.57 4.43
C ASN A 458 11.12 -23.26 3.65
N SER A 459 11.15 -23.53 2.34
CA SER A 459 10.07 -23.27 1.39
C SER A 459 8.76 -23.96 1.77
N TYR A 460 7.66 -23.37 1.31
CA TYR A 460 6.30 -23.89 1.50
C TYR A 460 5.87 -24.87 0.41
N GLY A 461 6.65 -24.98 -0.67
CA GLY A 461 6.41 -25.85 -1.80
C GLY A 461 7.05 -25.32 -3.09
N ASN A 462 6.83 -26.02 -4.20
CA ASN A 462 7.22 -25.58 -5.53
C ASN A 462 5.99 -25.52 -6.44
N ILE A 463 5.82 -24.43 -7.18
CA ILE A 463 4.65 -24.17 -8.02
C ILE A 463 4.48 -25.18 -9.17
N LYS A 464 5.55 -25.91 -9.52
CA LYS A 464 5.51 -26.96 -10.54
C LYS A 464 4.82 -28.23 -10.04
N ASP A 465 4.84 -28.47 -8.73
CA ASP A 465 4.38 -29.72 -8.11
C ASP A 465 3.14 -29.54 -7.24
N MET A 466 2.85 -28.31 -6.79
CA MET A 466 1.78 -28.00 -5.85
C MET A 466 0.99 -26.76 -6.29
N LYS A 467 -0.33 -26.78 -6.06
CA LYS A 467 -1.19 -25.61 -6.33
C LYS A 467 -0.81 -24.43 -5.45
N LEU A 468 -0.88 -23.22 -5.99
CA LEU A 468 -0.53 -22.02 -5.24
C LEU A 468 -1.38 -21.83 -3.97
N SER A 469 -2.67 -22.19 -4.02
CA SER A 469 -3.58 -22.14 -2.89
C SER A 469 -3.16 -23.08 -1.74
N GLU A 470 -2.61 -24.26 -2.06
CA GLU A 470 -2.08 -25.19 -1.08
C GLU A 470 -0.78 -24.66 -0.45
N ILE A 471 0.12 -24.11 -1.28
CA ILE A 471 1.36 -23.46 -0.82
C ILE A 471 1.05 -22.29 0.12
N TRP A 472 0.10 -21.43 -0.26
CA TRP A 472 -0.33 -20.30 0.56
C TRP A 472 -0.91 -20.76 1.91
N ASN A 473 -1.69 -21.84 1.91
CA ASN A 473 -2.21 -22.40 3.15
C ASN A 473 -1.09 -22.98 4.05
N ASN A 474 0.00 -23.50 3.49
CA ASN A 474 1.17 -23.93 4.27
C ASN A 474 1.84 -22.76 5.01
N GLN A 475 1.86 -21.56 4.41
CA GLN A 475 2.38 -20.33 5.03
C GLN A 475 1.54 -19.84 6.20
N ARG A 476 0.22 -20.12 6.20
CA ARG A 476 -0.74 -19.67 7.23
C ARG A 476 -0.27 -19.99 8.64
N LYS A 477 0.26 -21.20 8.86
CA LYS A 477 0.74 -21.61 10.19
C LYS A 477 1.92 -20.76 10.65
N SER A 478 2.90 -20.51 9.79
CA SER A 478 4.06 -19.68 10.12
C SER A 478 3.65 -18.26 10.48
N PHE A 479 2.69 -17.68 9.74
CA PHE A 479 2.12 -16.38 10.06
C PHE A 479 1.45 -16.34 11.45
N ILE A 480 0.56 -17.31 11.75
CA ILE A 480 -0.12 -17.38 13.05
C ILE A 480 0.88 -17.53 14.19
N GLU A 481 1.84 -18.45 14.06
CA GLU A 481 2.86 -18.65 15.10
C GLU A 481 3.71 -17.39 15.32
N GLU A 482 4.16 -16.73 14.25
CA GLU A 482 4.93 -15.48 14.33
C GLU A 482 4.13 -14.36 14.97
N PHE A 483 2.85 -14.23 14.61
CA PHE A 483 1.96 -13.22 15.16
C PHE A 483 1.84 -13.33 16.69
N HIS A 484 1.79 -14.56 17.22
CA HIS A 484 1.77 -14.85 18.66
C HIS A 484 3.15 -14.80 19.33
N GLY A 485 4.18 -14.32 18.64
CA GLY A 485 5.55 -14.23 19.15
C GLY A 485 6.29 -15.57 19.22
N ARG A 486 5.80 -16.60 18.52
CA ARG A 486 6.45 -17.91 18.40
C ARG A 486 7.25 -17.95 17.10
N PHE A 487 8.48 -17.43 17.18
CA PHE A 487 9.36 -17.28 16.02
C PHE A 487 10.02 -18.61 15.64
N PRO A 488 10.02 -18.98 14.34
CA PRO A 488 10.87 -20.07 13.87
C PRO A 488 12.35 -19.70 13.99
N SER A 489 13.20 -20.72 14.11
CA SER A 489 14.66 -20.58 14.11
C SER A 489 15.30 -20.69 12.72
N LYS A 490 14.54 -21.14 11.73
CA LYS A 490 14.96 -21.29 10.33
C LYS A 490 13.80 -20.90 9.41
N PRO A 491 13.86 -19.74 8.74
CA PRO A 491 14.78 -18.64 9.01
C PRO A 491 14.69 -18.09 10.45
N ASP A 492 15.73 -17.39 10.94
CA ASP A 492 15.78 -16.84 12.31
C ASP A 492 14.92 -15.58 12.44
N CYS A 493 13.60 -15.76 12.43
CA CYS A 493 12.65 -14.65 12.48
C CYS A 493 12.80 -13.78 13.74
N LYS A 494 13.34 -14.32 14.83
CA LYS A 494 13.55 -13.58 16.08
C LYS A 494 14.55 -12.44 15.91
N ASN A 495 15.64 -12.66 15.17
CA ASN A 495 16.68 -11.68 14.92
C ASN A 495 16.55 -10.97 13.55
N CYS A 496 15.50 -11.29 12.79
CA CYS A 496 15.17 -10.59 11.54
C CYS A 496 14.88 -9.11 11.80
N ASP A 497 15.36 -8.24 10.92
CA ASP A 497 15.13 -6.79 10.92
C ASP A 497 14.31 -6.31 9.71
N GLU A 498 13.64 -7.23 9.00
CA GLU A 498 12.77 -6.91 7.86
C GLU A 498 11.27 -7.00 8.18
N TRP A 499 10.87 -7.49 9.36
CA TRP A 499 9.46 -7.68 9.73
C TRP A 499 8.57 -6.42 9.66
N TYR A 500 9.17 -5.22 9.74
CA TYR A 500 8.47 -3.94 9.71
C TYR A 500 8.53 -3.24 8.35
N THR A 501 9.31 -3.74 7.40
CA THR A 501 9.31 -3.19 6.06
C THR A 501 8.02 -3.62 5.35
N PHE A 502 7.57 -2.80 4.41
CA PHE A 502 6.26 -2.95 3.80
C PHE A 502 6.37 -2.76 2.30
N ASN A 503 6.00 -3.79 1.55
CA ASN A 503 5.89 -3.73 0.10
C ASN A 503 4.49 -3.22 -0.27
N PHE A 504 4.43 -2.19 -1.12
CA PHE A 504 3.17 -1.56 -1.51
C PHE A 504 2.42 -2.38 -2.57
#